data_AF-A0A7K4ICX6-F1
#
_entry.id   AF-A0A7K4ICX6-F1
#
_cell.length_a   1.000
_cell.length_b   1.000
_cell.length_c   1.000
_cell.angle_alpha   90.00
_cell.angle_beta   90.00
_cell.angle_gamma   90.00
#
_symmetry.space_group_name_H-M   'P 1'
#
loop_
_entity.id
_entity.type
_entity.pdbx_description
1 polymer ?
#
loop_
_entity_poly.entity_id
_entity_poly.type
_entity_poly.pdbx_seq_one_letter_code
_entity_poly.pdbx_strand_id
1 'polypeptide(L)' 'MRITGTQYTIEKKTEEIEIKSAGKTTDKIPFKGKSIDDITEEIHGALRRKGVTVQKASIMDALQELFPGARKHGPLS' A
#
# COMPACT_ATOMS: atom_id res chain seq x y z
N MET A 1 3.79 5.60 -6.84
CA MET A 1 3.36 4.53 -7.77
C MET A 1 1.84 4.44 -7.80
N ARG A 2 1.19 4.17 -8.93
CA ARG A 2 -0.28 4.07 -9.02
C ARG A 2 -0.75 2.65 -8.71
N ILE A 3 -1.80 2.51 -7.90
CA ILE A 3 -2.45 1.21 -7.72
C ILE A 3 -3.34 0.95 -8.93
N THR A 4 -3.04 -0.11 -9.68
CA THR A 4 -3.77 -0.52 -10.88
C THR A 4 -5.27 -0.63 -10.59
N GLY A 5 -6.09 -0.10 -11.51
CA GLY A 5 -7.55 -0.09 -11.35
C GLY A 5 -8.11 1.00 -10.43
N THR A 6 -7.26 1.90 -9.90
CA THR A 6 -7.72 2.99 -9.03
C THR A 6 -7.14 4.35 -9.43
N GLN A 7 -7.69 5.42 -8.84
CA GLN A 7 -7.11 6.78 -8.90
C GLN A 7 -6.09 7.05 -7.79
N TYR A 8 -5.77 6.05 -6.98
CA TYR A 8 -4.89 6.18 -5.83
C TYR A 8 -3.46 5.83 -6.18
N THR A 9 -2.53 6.54 -5.55
CA THR A 9 -1.11 6.25 -5.62
C THR A 9 -0.57 5.92 -4.24
N ILE A 10 0.40 5.04 -4.17
CA ILE A 10 1.17 4.71 -2.97
C ILE A 10 2.58 5.25 -3.11
N GLU A 11 3.09 5.82 -2.03
CA GLU A 11 4.46 6.34 -1.94
C GLU A 11 5.12 5.84 -0.66
N LYS A 12 6.29 5.23 -0.81
CA LYS A 12 7.10 4.78 0.33
C LYS A 12 7.85 5.98 0.93
N LYS A 13 7.64 6.24 2.22
CA LYS A 13 8.46 7.12 3.05
C LYS A 13 9.39 6.27 3.94
N THR A 14 10.13 6.91 4.83
CA THR A 14 11.13 6.24 5.67
C THR A 14 10.52 5.18 6.59
N GLU A 15 9.33 5.43 7.16
CA GLU A 15 8.68 4.49 8.10
C GLU A 15 7.20 4.21 7.79
N GLU A 16 6.64 4.87 6.77
CA GLU A 16 5.23 4.78 6.39
C GLU A 16 5.00 4.76 4.87
N ILE A 17 3.86 4.22 4.46
CA ILE A 17 3.34 4.31 3.09
C ILE A 17 2.24 5.36 3.08
N GLU A 18 2.38 6.37 2.23
CA GLU A 18 1.35 7.38 2.00
C GLU A 18 0.44 6.92 0.86
N ILE A 19 -0.88 6.89 1.11
CA ILE A 19 -1.89 6.72 0.06
C ILE A 19 -2.36 8.10 -0.39
N LYS A 20 -2.11 8.46 -1.64
CA LYS A 20 -2.48 9.74 -2.23
C LYS A 20 -3.64 9.61 -3.22
N SER A 21 -4.45 10.66 -3.29
CA SER A 21 -5.50 10.86 -4.30
C SER A 21 -5.45 12.30 -4.78
N ALA A 22 -5.42 12.51 -6.09
CA ALA A 22 -5.29 13.85 -6.70
C ALA A 22 -4.15 14.70 -6.09
N GLY A 23 -3.00 14.06 -5.81
CA GLY A 23 -1.82 14.72 -5.23
C GLY A 23 -1.87 14.98 -3.72
N LYS A 24 -2.99 14.70 -3.04
CA LYS A 24 -3.14 14.87 -1.59
C LYS A 24 -3.00 13.55 -0.86
N THR A 25 -2.28 13.54 0.27
CA THR A 25 -2.22 12.37 1.16
C THR A 25 -3.57 12.18 1.83
N THR A 26 -4.12 10.98 1.68
CA THR A 26 -5.43 10.60 2.22
C THR A 26 -5.35 9.55 3.32
N ASP A 27 -4.23 8.83 3.43
CA ASP A 27 -3.92 7.91 4.52
C ASP A 27 -2.40 7.75 4.64
N LYS A 28 -1.96 7.36 5.84
CA LYS A 28 -0.57 7.01 6.18
C LYS A 28 -0.57 5.68 6.92
N ILE A 29 0.20 4.72 6.42
CA ILE A 29 0.25 3.37 6.97
C ILE A 29 1.69 3.07 7.41
N PRO A 30 1.98 2.96 8.72
CA PRO A 30 3.29 2.58 9.18
C PRO A 30 3.59 1.13 8.77
N PHE A 31 4.78 0.88 8.20
CA PHE A 31 5.16 -0.44 7.68
C PHE A 31 6.23 -1.16 8.51
N LYS A 32 6.90 -0.45 9.43
CA LYS A 32 8.01 -0.99 10.21
C LYS A 32 7.57 -2.21 11.02
N GLY A 33 8.22 -3.35 10.78
CA GLY A 33 7.93 -4.62 11.44
C GLY A 33 6.69 -5.36 10.92
N LYS A 34 5.95 -4.79 9.97
CA LYS A 34 4.82 -5.44 9.28
C LYS A 34 5.28 -6.15 8.02
N SER A 35 4.49 -7.12 7.56
CA SER A 35 4.72 -7.77 6.27
C SER A 35 4.01 -7.05 5.12
N ILE A 36 4.37 -7.41 3.88
CA ILE A 36 3.64 -6.92 2.68
C ILE A 36 2.17 -7.34 2.77
N ASP A 37 1.87 -8.53 3.29
CA ASP A 37 0.51 -9.02 3.44
C ASP A 37 -0.30 -8.16 4.43
N ASP A 38 0.27 -7.86 5.61
CA ASP A 38 -0.37 -7.00 6.61
C ASP A 38 -0.72 -5.62 6.03
N ILE A 39 0.23 -5.04 5.29
CA ILE A 39 0.05 -3.74 4.65
C ILE A 39 -0.97 -3.82 3.51
N THR A 40 -0.99 -4.93 2.77
CA THR A 40 -1.98 -5.15 1.71
C THR A 40 -3.38 -5.14 2.30
N GLU A 41 -3.60 -5.81 3.43
CA GLU A 41 -4.88 -5.79 4.13
C GLU A 41 -5.26 -4.39 4.64
N GLU A 42 -4.29 -3.65 5.19
CA GLU A 42 -4.53 -2.29 5.67
C GLU A 42 -4.90 -1.32 4.55
N ILE A 43 -4.15 -1.34 3.43
CA ILE A 43 -4.43 -0.52 2.24
C ILE A 43 -5.78 -0.92 1.65
N HIS A 44 -6.05 -2.22 1.52
CA HIS A 44 -7.31 -2.71 0.98
C HIS A 44 -8.50 -2.26 1.85
N GLY A 45 -8.37 -2.35 3.17
CA GLY A 45 -9.37 -1.86 4.12
C GLY A 45 -9.57 -0.34 4.03
N ALA A 46 -8.49 0.43 3.91
CA ALA A 46 -8.53 1.89 3.76
C ALA A 46 -9.25 2.32 2.48
N LEU A 47 -8.95 1.68 1.36
CA LEU A 47 -9.59 1.93 0.07
C LEU A 47 -11.07 1.50 0.09
N ARG A 48 -11.38 0.34 0.68
CA ARG A 48 -12.76 -0.13 0.81
C ARG A 48 -13.64 0.83 1.63
N ARG A 49 -13.12 1.40 2.73
CA ARG A 49 -13.83 2.42 3.52
C ARG A 49 -14.13 3.70 2.73
N LYS A 50 -13.36 3.97 1.68
CA LYS A 50 -13.54 5.09 0.76
C LYS A 50 -14.41 4.74 -0.46
N GLY A 51 -15.05 3.57 -0.46
CA GLY A 51 -15.89 3.09 -1.56
C GLY A 51 -15.10 2.60 -2.78
N VAL A 52 -13.81 2.32 -2.62
CA VAL A 52 -12.94 1.87 -3.71
C VAL A 52 -12.79 0.36 -3.65
N THR A 53 -13.20 -0.31 -4.71
CA THR A 53 -13.00 -1.75 -4.89
C THR A 53 -11.73 -1.96 -5.70
N VAL A 54 -10.75 -2.65 -5.12
CA VAL A 54 -9.49 -3.00 -5.78
C VAL A 54 -9.09 -4.42 -5.40
N GLN A 55 -8.46 -5.13 -6.32
CA GLN A 55 -7.96 -6.47 -6.02
C GLN A 55 -6.74 -6.38 -5.13
N LYS A 56 -6.67 -7.22 -4.09
CA LYS A 56 -5.50 -7.32 -3.20
C LYS A 56 -4.21 -7.61 -3.96
N ALA A 57 -4.28 -8.43 -5.02
CA ALA A 57 -3.17 -8.70 -5.91
C ALA A 57 -2.55 -7.40 -6.49
N SER A 58 -3.39 -6.47 -6.97
CA SER A 58 -2.92 -5.20 -7.52
C SER A 58 -2.23 -4.30 -6.49
N ILE A 59 -2.66 -4.37 -5.22
CA ILE A 59 -1.98 -3.67 -4.12
C ILE A 59 -0.63 -4.35 -3.84
N MET A 60 -0.64 -5.68 -3.73
CA MET A 60 0.54 -6.47 -3.42
C MET A 60 1.63 -6.32 -4.50
N ASP A 61 1.26 -6.29 -5.78
CA ASP A 61 2.20 -6.06 -6.88
C ASP A 61 2.85 -4.68 -6.76
N ALA A 62 2.04 -3.64 -6.50
CA ALA A 62 2.55 -2.28 -6.28
C ALA A 62 3.45 -2.18 -5.02
N LEU A 63 3.16 -2.95 -3.97
CA LEU A 63 4.01 -3.03 -2.78
C LEU A 63 5.33 -3.77 -3.05
N GLN A 64 5.30 -4.85 -3.83
CA GLN A 64 6.53 -5.57 -4.21
C GLN A 64 7.46 -4.71 -5.05
N GLU A 65 6.93 -3.87 -5.93
CA GLU A 65 7.72 -2.90 -6.67
C GLU A 65 8.32 -1.81 -5.76
N LEU A 66 7.60 -1.38 -4.71
CA LEU A 66 8.10 -0.40 -3.73
C LEU A 66 9.11 -0.97 -2.72
N PHE A 67 9.05 -2.28 -2.46
CA PHE A 67 9.93 -2.99 -1.54
C PHE A 67 10.61 -4.16 -2.28
N PRO A 68 11.54 -3.86 -3.21
CA PRO A 68 12.21 -4.90 -3.97
C PRO A 68 13.01 -5.81 -3.01
N GLY A 69 12.79 -7.11 -3.11
CA GLY A 69 13.46 -8.12 -2.27
C GLY A 69 12.80 -8.36 -0.90
N ALA A 70 11.74 -7.63 -0.55
CA ALA A 70 10.96 -7.95 0.65
C ALA A 70 10.18 -9.26 0.46
N ARG A 71 10.19 -10.09 1.51
CA ARG A 71 9.40 -11.32 1.52
C ARG A 71 7.94 -10.97 1.80
N LYS A 72 7.01 -11.65 1.14
CA LYS A 72 5.56 -11.45 1.33
C LYS A 72 5.12 -11.46 2.80
N HIS A 73 5.66 -12.39 3.58
CA HIS A 73 5.40 -12.58 5.00
C HIS A 73 6.57 -12.17 5.91
N GLY A 74 7.60 -11.50 5.36
CA GLY A 74 8.75 -11.05 6.15
C GLY A 74 8.55 -9.62 6.66
N PRO A 75 9.17 -9.24 7.78
CA PRO A 75 9.08 -7.88 8.29
C PRO A 75 9.73 -6.89 7.34
N LEU A 76 9.06 -5.76 7.13
CA LEU A 76 9.57 -4.64 6.36
C LEU A 76 10.40 -3.72 7.25
N SER A 77 11.51 -3.26 6.68
CA SER A 77 12.49 -2.34 7.26
C SER A 77 12.64 -1.10 6.41
#